data_AF-A0A8T2S753-F1
#
_entry.id   AF-A0A8T2S753-F1
#
_cell.length_a   1.000
_cell.length_b   1.000
_cell.length_c   1.000
_cell.angle_alpha   90.00
_cell.angle_beta   90.00
_cell.angle_gamma   90.00
#
_symmetry.space_group_name_H-M   'P 1'
#
loop_
_entity.id
_entity.type
_entity.pdbx_description
1 polymer ?
#
loop_
_entity_poly.entity_id
_entity_poly.type
_entity_poly.pdbx_seq_one_letter_code
_entity_poly.pdbx_strand_id
1 'polypeptide(L)'
;MELFRNQNFTGEKLREQNLTWQDIFQEIPVKISNSALVSAIMTELESVSPATQSDFDRLVLSTNPFMEKNLEFLIECMDDLSMEQQRFQYYYRNLSRQQAQQQAWLQKRRTENMSRRALGEEPLPEEDPNNPIFKPLIEPSRLDSYLITNQISNYCSQINGFAGQSFIKLYMMDAVHENN
;
A
#
# COMPACT_ATOMS: atom_id res chain seq x y z
N MET A 1 4.69 0.31 16.62
CA MET A 1 5.78 1.32 16.57
C MET A 1 7.20 0.72 16.68
N GLU A 2 7.39 -0.52 17.16
CA GLU A 2 8.74 -1.11 17.28
C GLU A 2 9.40 -1.43 15.93
N LEU A 3 8.63 -1.85 14.91
CA LEU A 3 9.15 -2.09 13.57
C LEU A 3 9.70 -0.83 12.89
N PHE A 4 9.01 0.31 13.05
CA PHE A 4 9.47 1.61 12.55
C PHE A 4 10.73 2.07 13.27
N ARG A 5 10.82 1.86 14.59
CA ARG A 5 12.01 2.19 15.39
C ARG A 5 13.24 1.37 14.96
N ASN A 6 13.03 0.15 14.48
CA ASN A 6 14.10 -0.75 14.07
C ASN A 6 14.39 -0.74 12.55
N GLN A 7 13.66 0.06 11.76
CA GLN A 7 13.73 0.14 10.28
C GLN A 7 13.73 -1.21 9.53
N ASN A 8 13.17 -2.25 10.14
CA ASN A 8 13.28 -3.62 9.64
C ASN A 8 11.98 -4.07 8.96
N PHE A 9 11.70 -3.51 7.77
CA PHE A 9 10.52 -3.83 6.96
C PHE A 9 10.79 -4.96 5.95
N THR A 10 11.35 -6.07 6.43
CA THR A 10 11.56 -7.29 5.63
C THR A 10 10.27 -8.11 5.54
N GLY A 11 10.13 -8.92 4.49
CA GLY A 11 8.94 -9.74 4.28
C GLY A 11 8.67 -10.73 5.41
N GLU A 12 9.72 -11.25 6.03
CA GLU A 12 9.61 -12.21 7.14
C GLU A 12 9.02 -11.55 8.39
N LYS A 13 9.54 -10.38 8.79
CA LYS A 13 9.07 -9.68 10.00
C LYS A 13 7.65 -9.15 9.87
N LEU A 14 7.26 -8.72 8.67
CA LEU A 14 5.88 -8.32 8.39
C LEU A 14 4.92 -9.52 8.47
N ARG A 15 5.35 -10.70 7.98
CA ARG A 15 4.55 -11.93 8.08
C ARG A 15 4.46 -12.46 9.51
N GLU A 16 5.53 -12.37 10.29
CA GLU A 16 5.52 -12.76 11.72
C GLU A 16 4.55 -11.91 12.53
N GLN A 17 4.45 -10.62 12.22
CA GLN A 17 3.55 -9.69 12.91
C GLN A 17 2.15 -9.61 12.27
N ASN A 18 1.88 -10.39 11.21
CA ASN A 18 0.63 -10.38 10.43
C ASN A 18 0.15 -8.96 10.04
N LEU A 19 1.08 -8.05 9.75
CA LEU A 19 0.74 -6.68 9.39
C LEU A 19 0.34 -6.57 7.93
N THR A 20 -0.84 -6.01 7.68
CA THR A 20 -1.33 -5.70 6.33
C THR A 20 -1.16 -4.21 6.03
N TRP A 21 -1.24 -3.82 4.76
CA TRP A 21 -1.23 -2.42 4.33
C TRP A 21 -2.33 -1.56 4.99
N GLN A 22 -3.43 -2.18 5.44
CA GLN A 22 -4.53 -1.51 6.16
C GLN A 22 -4.13 -1.09 7.57
N ASP A 23 -3.26 -1.85 8.24
CA ASP A 23 -2.89 -1.62 9.64
C ASP A 23 -1.80 -0.54 9.80
N ILE A 24 -1.31 0.03 8.69
CA ILE A 24 -0.28 1.07 8.70
C ILE A 24 -0.82 2.39 9.22
N PHE A 25 -2.06 2.71 8.85
CA PHE A 25 -2.70 3.96 9.22
C PHE A 25 -3.96 3.66 10.03
N GLN A 26 -4.14 4.43 11.11
CA GLN A 26 -5.35 4.39 11.91
C GLN A 26 -6.12 5.68 11.70
N GLU A 27 -7.36 5.58 11.22
CA GLU A 27 -8.27 6.71 11.13
C GLU A 27 -8.76 7.10 12.52
N ILE A 28 -8.61 8.39 12.87
CA ILE A 28 -9.08 8.93 14.15
C ILE A 28 -10.39 9.69 13.87
N PRO A 29 -11.52 9.27 14.44
CA PRO A 29 -12.79 9.93 14.20
C PRO A 29 -12.80 11.33 14.83
N VAL A 30 -13.09 12.34 14.02
CA VAL A 30 -13.23 13.73 14.47
C VAL A 30 -14.64 13.91 15.04
N LYS A 31 -14.75 14.26 16.33
CA LYS A 31 -16.02 14.61 16.98
C LYS A 31 -16.06 16.12 17.21
N ILE A 32 -17.05 16.78 16.62
CA ILE A 32 -17.32 18.20 16.83
C ILE A 32 -18.30 18.32 18.00
N SER A 33 -17.91 19.03 19.06
CA SER A 33 -18.78 19.34 20.20
C SER A 33 -18.88 20.84 20.37
N ASN A 34 -20.11 21.36 20.32
CA ASN A 34 -20.38 22.78 20.54
C ASN A 34 -20.81 23.03 21.99
N SER A 35 -20.42 24.18 22.54
CA SER A 35 -20.97 24.65 23.82
C SER A 35 -22.38 25.18 23.62
N ALA A 36 -23.18 25.20 24.69
CA ALA A 36 -24.56 25.69 24.64
C ALA A 36 -24.67 27.13 24.10
N LEU A 37 -23.68 27.98 24.39
CA LEU A 37 -23.62 29.35 23.88
C LEU A 37 -23.36 29.40 22.38
N VAL A 38 -22.47 28.55 21.87
CA VAL A 38 -22.21 28.46 20.42
C VAL A 38 -23.46 27.96 19.70
N SER A 39 -24.19 27.00 20.27
CA SER A 39 -25.48 26.55 19.72
C SER A 39 -26.51 27.68 19.69
N ALA A 40 -26.65 28.45 20.78
CA ALA A 40 -27.59 29.57 20.82
C ALA A 40 -27.26 30.65 19.77
N ILE A 41 -25.97 30.98 19.62
CA ILE A 41 -25.50 31.92 18.59
C ILE A 41 -25.75 31.37 17.18
N MET A 42 -25.51 30.07 16.94
CA MET A 42 -25.79 29.45 15.63
C MET A 42 -27.28 29.52 15.27
N THR A 43 -28.18 29.30 16.23
CA THR A 43 -29.63 29.44 16.01
C THR A 43 -30.04 30.88 15.69
N GLU A 44 -29.37 31.88 16.26
CA GLU A 44 -29.64 33.29 15.93
C GLU A 44 -29.09 33.68 14.54
N LEU A 45 -27.97 33.06 14.13
CA LEU A 45 -27.34 33.29 12.82
C LEU A 45 -27.99 32.52 11.67
N GLU A 46 -28.85 31.54 11.94
CA GLU A 46 -29.55 30.77 10.91
C GLU A 46 -30.47 31.69 10.08
N SER A 47 -30.27 31.69 8.77
CA SER A 47 -31.11 32.47 7.85
C SER A 47 -32.50 31.87 7.73
N VAL A 48 -33.54 32.71 7.60
CA VAL A 48 -34.94 32.28 7.42
C VAL A 48 -35.19 31.53 6.10
N SER A 49 -34.23 31.58 5.16
CA SER A 49 -34.33 30.87 3.87
C SER A 49 -34.27 29.36 4.05
N PRO A 50 -35.14 28.57 3.38
CA PRO A 50 -35.12 27.11 3.45
C PRO A 50 -33.90 26.47 2.78
N ALA A 51 -33.14 27.24 1.98
CA ALA A 51 -31.90 26.80 1.35
C ALA A 51 -30.85 27.90 1.38
N THR A 52 -29.61 27.52 1.64
CA THR A 52 -28.45 28.41 1.60
C THR A 52 -27.71 28.27 0.27
N GLN A 53 -26.89 29.26 -0.09
CA GLN A 53 -26.02 29.18 -1.28
C GLN A 53 -25.14 27.92 -1.26
N SER A 54 -24.66 27.51 -0.07
CA SER A 54 -23.87 26.29 0.08
C SER A 54 -24.64 25.01 -0.25
N ASP A 55 -25.96 25.00 -0.09
CA ASP A 55 -26.78 23.84 -0.48
C ASP A 55 -26.87 23.73 -2.01
N PHE A 56 -26.97 24.86 -2.71
CA PHE A 56 -26.92 24.90 -4.17
C PHE A 56 -25.53 24.53 -4.71
N ASP A 57 -24.46 24.98 -4.05
CA ASP A 57 -23.09 24.63 -4.45
C ASP A 57 -22.84 23.11 -4.34
N ARG A 58 -23.47 22.44 -3.38
CA ARG A 58 -23.43 20.96 -3.28
C ARG A 58 -24.16 20.26 -4.42
N LEU A 59 -25.14 20.89 -5.06
CA LEU A 59 -25.92 20.31 -6.16
C LEU A 59 -25.27 20.49 -7.54
N VAL A 60 -24.12 21.16 -7.61
CA VAL A 60 -23.41 21.35 -8.88
C VAL A 60 -23.01 19.99 -9.50
N LEU A 61 -23.40 19.82 -10.77
CA LEU A 61 -23.22 18.59 -11.57
C LEU A 61 -22.00 18.60 -12.49
N SER A 62 -21.31 19.74 -12.63
CA SER A 62 -20.16 19.83 -13.54
C SER A 62 -19.08 18.83 -13.10
N THR A 63 -18.52 18.10 -14.07
CA THR A 63 -17.40 17.19 -13.87
C THR A 63 -16.25 17.98 -13.27
N ASN A 64 -16.03 17.77 -11.99
CA ASN A 64 -15.12 18.57 -11.20
C ASN A 64 -13.66 18.16 -11.56
N PRO A 65 -12.72 19.12 -11.75
CA PRO A 65 -11.28 18.85 -11.85
C PRO A 65 -10.74 17.91 -10.76
N PHE A 66 -11.48 17.78 -9.65
CA PHE A 66 -11.29 16.76 -8.63
C PHE A 66 -11.22 15.33 -9.19
N MET A 67 -12.16 14.88 -10.03
CA MET A 67 -12.16 13.50 -10.53
C MET A 67 -10.97 13.24 -11.45
N GLU A 68 -10.70 14.16 -12.36
CA GLU A 68 -9.58 14.08 -13.30
C GLU A 68 -8.24 13.96 -12.57
N LYS A 69 -7.99 14.84 -11.58
CA LYS A 69 -6.78 14.77 -10.75
C LYS A 69 -6.68 13.49 -9.92
N ASN A 70 -7.78 13.01 -9.35
CA ASN A 70 -7.75 11.75 -8.59
C ASN A 70 -7.40 10.57 -9.48
N LEU A 71 -7.88 10.56 -10.74
CA LEU A 71 -7.49 9.54 -11.72
C LEU A 71 -6.03 9.69 -12.15
N GLU A 72 -5.56 10.92 -12.36
CA GLU A 72 -4.15 11.21 -12.66
C GLU A 72 -3.22 10.69 -11.55
N PHE A 73 -3.50 11.04 -10.29
CA PHE A 73 -2.71 10.55 -9.15
C PHE A 73 -2.82 9.03 -8.95
N LEU A 74 -3.98 8.44 -9.25
CA LEU A 74 -4.13 6.98 -9.21
C LEU A 74 -3.21 6.30 -10.24
N ILE A 75 -3.13 6.85 -11.45
CA ILE A 75 -2.24 6.34 -12.51
C ILE A 75 -0.78 6.44 -12.06
N GLU A 76 -0.36 7.59 -11.53
CA GLU A 76 1.00 7.78 -11.00
C GLU A 76 1.33 6.75 -9.91
N CYS A 77 0.45 6.54 -8.94
CA CYS A 77 0.66 5.53 -7.89
C CYS A 77 0.71 4.10 -8.45
N MET A 78 -0.04 3.79 -9.51
CA MET A 78 0.03 2.48 -10.15
C MET A 78 1.38 2.25 -10.87
N ASP A 79 1.93 3.29 -11.49
CA ASP A 79 3.26 3.23 -12.11
C ASP A 79 4.36 3.05 -11.05
N ASP A 80 4.28 3.78 -9.93
CA ASP A 80 5.19 3.60 -8.79
C ASP A 80 5.11 2.16 -8.23
N LEU A 81 3.90 1.61 -8.09
CA LEU A 81 3.72 0.22 -7.65
C LEU A 81 4.33 -0.78 -8.64
N SER A 82 4.21 -0.53 -9.94
CA SER A 82 4.82 -1.35 -10.99
C SER A 82 6.35 -1.32 -10.88
N MET A 83 6.94 -0.15 -10.65
CA MET A 83 8.38 0.01 -10.45
C MET A 83 8.86 -0.75 -9.20
N GLU A 84 8.16 -0.61 -8.07
CA GLU A 84 8.45 -1.39 -6.86
C GLU A 84 8.33 -2.90 -7.09
N GLN A 85 7.30 -3.35 -7.82
CA GLN A 85 7.14 -4.76 -8.18
C GLN A 85 8.33 -5.26 -9.01
N GLN A 86 8.84 -4.46 -9.95
CA GLN A 86 10.02 -4.83 -10.74
C GLN A 86 11.27 -4.99 -9.86
N ARG A 87 11.46 -4.15 -8.84
CA ARG A 87 12.57 -4.29 -7.88
C ARG A 87 12.50 -5.62 -7.13
N PHE A 88 11.32 -6.02 -6.67
CA PHE A 88 11.11 -7.33 -6.04
C PHE A 88 11.34 -8.49 -7.02
N GLN A 89 10.86 -8.38 -8.25
CA GLN A 89 11.10 -9.41 -9.27
C GLN A 89 12.59 -9.60 -9.55
N TYR A 90 13.36 -8.51 -9.62
CA TYR A 90 14.81 -8.55 -9.76
C TYR A 90 15.47 -9.26 -8.57
N TYR A 91 15.07 -8.92 -7.34
CA TYR A 91 15.54 -9.58 -6.12
C TYR A 91 15.27 -11.09 -6.14
N TYR A 92 14.04 -11.53 -6.43
CA TYR A 92 13.69 -12.97 -6.47
C TYR A 92 14.44 -13.73 -7.57
N ARG A 93 14.69 -13.12 -8.73
CA ARG A 93 15.50 -13.72 -9.78
C ARG A 93 16.94 -13.95 -9.32
N ASN A 94 17.53 -12.98 -8.64
CA ASN A 94 18.88 -13.11 -8.08
C ASN A 94 18.93 -14.17 -6.96
N LEU A 95 17.93 -14.19 -6.08
CA LEU A 95 17.81 -15.17 -5.01
C LEU A 95 17.70 -16.60 -5.57
N SER A 96 16.84 -16.81 -6.57
CA SER A 96 16.69 -18.10 -7.24
C SER A 96 18.00 -18.56 -7.88
N ARG A 97 18.71 -17.66 -8.56
CA ARG A 97 20.02 -17.95 -9.15
C ARG A 97 21.07 -18.32 -8.09
N GLN A 98 21.10 -17.58 -6.98
CA GLN A 98 22.02 -17.85 -5.86
C GLN A 98 21.72 -19.21 -5.23
N GLN A 99 20.45 -19.51 -4.95
CA GLN A 99 20.03 -20.81 -4.39
C GLN A 99 20.42 -21.98 -5.30
N ALA A 100 20.24 -21.84 -6.63
CA ALA A 100 20.66 -22.86 -7.59
C ALA A 100 22.18 -23.08 -7.58
N GLN A 101 22.96 -21.99 -7.49
CA GLN A 101 24.43 -22.07 -7.38
C GLN A 101 24.88 -22.71 -6.07
N GLN A 102 24.25 -22.36 -4.95
CA GLN A 102 24.49 -22.97 -3.63
C GLN A 102 24.22 -24.48 -3.69
N GLN A 103 23.06 -24.89 -4.21
CA GLN A 103 22.71 -26.30 -4.32
C GLN A 103 23.68 -27.09 -5.22
N ALA A 104 24.05 -26.53 -6.37
CA ALA A 104 25.02 -27.16 -7.27
C ALA A 104 26.42 -27.29 -6.63
N TRP A 105 26.85 -26.27 -5.87
CA TRP A 105 28.11 -26.30 -5.14
C TRP A 105 28.09 -27.36 -4.01
N LEU A 106 27.01 -27.38 -3.21
CA LEU A 106 26.81 -28.36 -2.14
C LEU A 106 26.74 -29.79 -2.68
N GLN A 107 26.07 -30.01 -3.82
CA GLN A 107 26.00 -31.32 -4.46
C GLN A 107 27.38 -31.80 -4.92
N LYS A 108 28.18 -30.92 -5.55
CA LYS A 108 29.58 -31.25 -5.93
C LYS A 108 30.43 -31.58 -4.70
N ARG A 109 30.30 -30.79 -3.63
CA ARG A 109 31.00 -31.02 -2.37
C ARG A 109 30.63 -32.33 -1.71
N ARG A 110 29.35 -32.70 -1.68
CA ARG A 110 28.90 -33.99 -1.14
C ARG A 110 29.48 -35.16 -1.92
N THR A 111 29.52 -35.09 -3.24
CA THR A 111 30.12 -36.14 -4.09
C THR A 111 31.63 -36.26 -3.84
N GLU A 112 32.34 -35.14 -3.70
CA GLU A 112 33.77 -35.10 -3.37
C GLU A 112 34.04 -35.66 -1.97
N ASN A 113 33.24 -35.28 -0.97
CA ASN A 113 33.33 -35.77 0.40
C ASN A 113 33.02 -37.28 0.51
N MET A 114 32.10 -37.81 -0.28
CA MET A 114 31.84 -39.25 -0.38
C MET A 114 33.06 -40.01 -0.92
N SER A 115 33.73 -39.47 -1.95
CA SER A 115 34.97 -40.04 -2.48
C SER A 115 36.11 -39.99 -1.47
N ARG A 116 36.29 -38.87 -0.74
CA ARG A 116 37.31 -38.72 0.31
C ARG A 116 37.11 -39.68 1.48
N ARG A 117 35.86 -39.85 1.94
CA ARG A 117 35.54 -40.85 2.98
C ARG A 117 35.87 -42.27 2.56
N ALA A 118 35.66 -42.63 1.28
CA ALA A 118 36.04 -43.94 0.75
C ALA A 118 37.57 -44.14 0.70
N LEU A 119 38.34 -43.07 0.59
CA LEU A 119 39.81 -43.04 0.63
C LEU A 119 40.39 -42.88 2.05
N GLY A 120 39.54 -42.69 3.07
CA GLY A 120 39.97 -42.48 4.46
C GLY A 120 40.45 -41.06 4.80
N GLU A 121 40.21 -40.07 3.92
CA GLU A 121 40.53 -38.66 4.14
C GLU A 121 39.39 -37.93 4.87
N GLU A 122 39.73 -36.90 5.66
CA GLU A 122 38.72 -36.06 6.33
C GLU A 122 37.89 -35.25 5.31
N PRO A 123 36.56 -35.13 5.53
CA PRO A 123 35.68 -34.39 4.63
C PRO A 123 35.98 -32.89 4.67
N LEU A 124 35.91 -32.23 3.51
CA LEU A 124 36.08 -30.78 3.42
C LEU A 124 34.85 -30.04 3.95
N PRO A 125 35.03 -28.85 4.54
CA PRO A 125 33.93 -28.04 5.06
C PRO A 125 32.86 -27.75 4.01
N GLU A 126 31.59 -27.95 4.39
CA GLU A 126 30.42 -27.74 3.52
C GLU A 126 29.94 -26.29 3.47
N GLU A 127 30.60 -25.37 4.17
CA GLU A 127 30.37 -23.93 4.05
C GLU A 127 31.71 -23.21 4.03
N ASP A 128 31.97 -22.44 2.98
CA ASP A 128 33.08 -21.50 2.93
C ASP A 128 32.52 -20.08 3.11
N PRO A 129 32.67 -19.46 4.29
CA PRO A 129 32.19 -18.11 4.56
C PRO A 129 32.76 -17.05 3.62
N ASN A 130 33.89 -17.34 2.95
CA ASN A 130 34.51 -16.42 2.01
C ASN A 130 33.96 -16.53 0.58
N ASN A 131 33.19 -17.57 0.27
CA ASN A 131 32.63 -17.76 -1.06
C ASN A 131 31.44 -16.79 -1.27
N PRO A 132 31.49 -15.92 -2.31
CA PRO A 132 30.45 -14.94 -2.60
C PRO A 132 29.04 -15.52 -2.75
N ILE A 133 28.93 -16.81 -3.11
CA ILE A 133 27.67 -17.51 -3.30
C ILE A 133 26.89 -17.65 -1.98
N PHE A 134 27.55 -17.62 -0.82
CA PHE A 134 26.90 -17.71 0.50
C PHE A 134 26.59 -16.34 1.13
N LYS A 135 26.95 -15.22 0.49
CA LYS A 135 26.64 -13.88 1.02
C LYS A 135 25.14 -13.58 0.88
N PRO A 136 24.41 -13.25 1.96
CA PRO A 136 22.98 -12.95 1.88
C PRO A 136 22.69 -11.79 0.93
N LEU A 137 21.75 -11.97 0.01
CA LEU A 137 21.22 -10.86 -0.79
C LEU A 137 20.34 -9.97 0.08
N ILE A 138 20.52 -8.66 -0.04
CA ILE A 138 19.74 -7.66 0.70
C ILE A 138 18.30 -7.65 0.13
N GLU A 139 17.31 -7.97 0.97
CA GLU A 139 15.89 -7.86 0.60
C GLU A 139 15.50 -6.38 0.49
N PRO A 140 14.82 -5.96 -0.59
CA PRO A 140 14.20 -4.65 -0.66
C PRO A 140 13.15 -4.47 0.46
N SER A 141 13.04 -3.25 1.00
CA SER A 141 12.01 -2.91 1.97
C SER A 141 10.61 -3.05 1.38
N ARG A 142 9.66 -3.60 2.14
CA ARG A 142 8.25 -3.71 1.71
C ARG A 142 7.38 -2.51 2.09
N LEU A 143 7.93 -1.57 2.86
CA LEU A 143 7.19 -0.41 3.35
C LEU A 143 6.61 0.41 2.19
N ASP A 144 7.43 0.73 1.19
CA ASP A 144 7.03 1.57 0.07
C ASP A 144 5.87 0.94 -0.71
N SER A 145 5.94 -0.37 -0.97
CA SER A 145 4.83 -1.11 -1.60
C SER A 145 3.53 -1.02 -0.79
N TYR A 146 3.60 -1.13 0.53
CA TYR A 146 2.39 -1.02 1.37
C TYR A 146 1.84 0.42 1.42
N LEU A 147 2.71 1.43 1.45
CA LEU A 147 2.31 2.84 1.42
C LEU A 147 1.63 3.20 0.10
N ILE A 148 2.20 2.81 -1.03
CA ILE A 148 1.62 3.03 -2.37
C ILE A 148 0.28 2.31 -2.49
N THR A 149 0.17 1.07 -1.99
CA THR A 149 -1.10 0.32 -1.98
C THR A 149 -2.17 1.04 -1.18
N ASN A 150 -1.82 1.63 -0.03
CA ASN A 150 -2.75 2.42 0.77
C ASN A 150 -3.22 3.69 0.02
N GLN A 151 -2.30 4.40 -0.65
CA GLN A 151 -2.64 5.56 -1.47
C GLN A 151 -3.61 5.20 -2.61
N ILE A 152 -3.36 4.10 -3.32
CA ILE A 152 -4.27 3.56 -4.34
C ILE A 152 -5.66 3.32 -3.75
N SER A 153 -5.75 2.67 -2.59
CA SER A 153 -7.02 2.43 -1.90
C SER A 153 -7.75 3.72 -1.54
N ASN A 154 -7.03 4.77 -1.12
CA ASN A 154 -7.60 6.07 -0.78
C ASN A 154 -8.15 6.77 -2.03
N TYR A 155 -7.42 6.77 -3.14
CA TYR A 155 -7.92 7.34 -4.40
C TYR A 155 -9.14 6.58 -4.92
N CYS A 156 -9.13 5.24 -4.89
CA CYS A 156 -10.31 4.44 -5.23
C CYS A 156 -11.52 4.80 -4.36
N SER A 157 -11.31 4.99 -3.06
CA SER A 157 -12.38 5.38 -2.12
C SER A 157 -12.94 6.77 -2.42
N GLN A 158 -12.08 7.74 -2.75
CA GLN A 158 -12.49 9.09 -3.14
C GLN A 158 -13.25 9.11 -4.46
N ILE A 159 -12.77 8.36 -5.47
CA ILE A 159 -13.44 8.21 -6.77
C ILE A 159 -14.82 7.59 -6.58
N ASN A 160 -14.92 6.50 -5.80
CA ASN A 160 -16.19 5.84 -5.52
C ASN A 160 -17.15 6.76 -4.76
N GLY A 161 -16.65 7.50 -3.77
CA GLY A 161 -17.44 8.48 -3.03
C GLY A 161 -17.98 9.60 -3.93
N PHE A 162 -17.13 10.15 -4.80
CA PHE A 162 -17.52 11.18 -5.76
C PHE A 162 -18.52 10.66 -6.80
N ALA A 163 -18.29 9.47 -7.35
CA ALA A 163 -19.19 8.84 -8.32
C ALA A 163 -20.56 8.58 -7.69
N GLY A 164 -20.61 8.02 -6.47
CA GLY A 164 -21.85 7.80 -5.73
C GLY A 164 -22.64 9.09 -5.50
N GLN A 165 -21.97 10.15 -5.05
CA GLN A 165 -22.60 11.47 -4.89
C GLN A 165 -23.08 12.06 -6.22
N SER A 166 -22.31 11.88 -7.30
CA SER A 166 -22.69 12.38 -8.64
C SER A 166 -23.94 11.68 -9.16
N PHE A 167 -24.05 10.35 -8.99
CA PHE A 167 -25.26 9.62 -9.35
C PHE A 167 -26.48 10.10 -8.59
N ILE A 168 -26.36 10.31 -7.28
CA ILE A 168 -27.47 10.83 -6.45
C ILE A 168 -27.96 12.18 -7.00
N LYS A 169 -27.05 13.11 -7.31
CA LYS A 169 -27.42 14.41 -7.89
C LYS A 169 -28.10 14.27 -9.25
N LEU A 170 -27.57 13.41 -10.12
CA LEU A 170 -28.13 13.17 -11.45
C LEU A 170 -29.56 12.62 -11.37
N TYR A 171 -29.80 11.61 -10.53
CA TYR A 171 -31.15 11.07 -10.33
C TYR A 171 -32.11 12.09 -9.70
N MET A 172 -31.62 12.91 -8.76
CA MET A 172 -32.44 13.96 -8.16
C MET A 172 -32.84 15.03 -9.19
N MET A 173 -31.91 15.41 -10.08
CA MET A 173 -32.19 16.35 -11.17
C MET A 173 -33.15 15.76 -12.20
N ASP A 174 -32.99 14.49 -12.55
CA ASP A 174 -33.89 13.78 -13.47
C ASP A 174 -35.33 13.73 -12.93
N ALA A 175 -35.50 13.36 -11.66
CA ALA A 175 -36.82 13.36 -11.01
C ALA A 175 -37.47 14.75 -10.93
N VAL A 176 -36.68 15.82 -10.83
CA VAL A 176 -37.19 17.21 -10.89
C VAL A 176 -37.55 17.59 -12.32
N HIS A 177 -36.83 17.09 -13.32
CA HIS A 177 -37.11 17.33 -14.73
C HIS A 177 -38.35 16.57 -15.21
N GLU A 178 -38.56 15.32 -14.79
CA GLU A 178 -39.75 14.52 -15.14
C GLU A 178 -41.06 15.07 -14.56
N ASN A 179 -40.99 15.80 -13.44
CA ASN A 179 -42.16 16.40 -12.78
C ASN A 179 -42.49 17.83 -13.27
N ASN A 180 -41.72 18.37 -14.23
CA ASN A 180 -42.00 19.65 -14.90
C ASN A 180 -42.49 19.42 -16.34
#